data_AF-A0A956XK90-F1
#
_entry.id   AF-A0A956XK90-F1
#
_cell.length_a   1.000
_cell.length_b   1.000
_cell.length_c   1.000
_cell.angle_alpha   90.00
_cell.angle_beta   90.00
_cell.angle_gamma   90.00
#
_symmetry.space_group_name_H-M   'P 1'
#
loop_
_entity.id
_entity.type
_entity.pdbx_description
1 polymer ?
#
loop_
_entity_poly.entity_id
_entity_poly.type
_entity_poly.pdbx_seq_one_letter_code
_entity_poly.pdbx_strand_id
1 'polypeptide(L)'
;MSNIQSMLTYFLERYDVQYEEKDFGILIPFAGEEAYDDYIIIIQLEEPWLRFYIPAIAPRPDATRCLQLMQVQDRLRGARLIVDNSGIGLVYELYVKAGLAYEQFEAALDTLTGTVSLLLPYLFSPAAQVIGAEYVG
;
A
#
# COMPACT_ATOMS: atom_id res chain seq x y z
N MET A 1 -14.28 -17.13 -15.26
CA MET A 1 -13.71 -16.55 -14.02
C MET A 1 -12.20 -16.55 -14.21
N SER A 2 -11.54 -15.39 -14.11
CA SER A 2 -10.08 -15.32 -14.27
C SER A 2 -9.40 -15.98 -13.07
N ASN A 3 -8.15 -16.46 -13.23
CA ASN A 3 -7.40 -17.07 -12.12
C ASN A 3 -7.29 -16.11 -10.91
N ILE A 4 -7.19 -14.81 -11.17
CA ILE A 4 -7.06 -13.77 -10.14
C ILE A 4 -8.36 -13.57 -9.37
N GLN A 5 -9.51 -13.61 -10.05
CA GLN A 5 -10.81 -13.59 -9.38
C GLN A 5 -10.94 -14.79 -8.43
N SER A 6 -10.56 -16.00 -8.87
CA SER A 6 -10.58 -17.18 -8.01
C SER A 6 -9.66 -17.06 -6.80
N MET A 7 -8.45 -16.51 -6.97
CA MET A 7 -7.52 -16.26 -5.85
C MET A 7 -8.07 -15.23 -4.87
N LEU A 8 -8.66 -14.15 -5.37
CA LEU A 8 -9.24 -13.11 -4.54
C LEU A 8 -10.46 -13.62 -3.77
N THR A 9 -11.36 -14.35 -4.42
CA THR A 9 -12.49 -15.02 -3.76
C THR A 9 -12.00 -15.97 -2.68
N TYR A 10 -11.00 -16.81 -2.99
CA TYR A 10 -10.42 -17.72 -2.01
C TYR A 10 -9.81 -16.99 -0.81
N PHE A 11 -9.07 -15.90 -1.03
CA PHE A 11 -8.51 -15.07 0.04
C PHE A 11 -9.61 -14.49 0.94
N LEU A 12 -10.63 -13.85 0.35
CA LEU A 12 -11.73 -13.23 1.09
C LEU A 12 -12.52 -14.25 1.93
N GLU A 13 -12.81 -15.42 1.36
CA GLU A 13 -13.52 -16.50 2.05
C GLU A 13 -12.67 -17.18 3.13
N ARG A 14 -11.39 -17.45 2.85
CA ARG A 14 -10.48 -18.15 3.77
C ARG A 14 -10.25 -17.39 5.06
N TYR A 15 -10.11 -16.07 4.96
CA TYR A 15 -9.79 -15.21 6.10
C TYR A 15 -11.01 -14.46 6.66
N ASP A 16 -12.22 -14.75 6.15
CA ASP A 16 -13.49 -14.10 6.55
C ASP A 16 -13.38 -12.56 6.57
N VAL A 17 -12.74 -12.02 5.53
CA VAL A 17 -12.41 -10.60 5.45
C VAL A 17 -13.64 -9.82 5.03
N GLN A 18 -14.00 -8.78 5.78
CA GLN A 18 -15.04 -7.85 5.36
C GLN A 18 -14.55 -7.04 4.15
N TYR A 19 -15.38 -6.89 3.12
CA TYR A 19 -15.03 -6.12 1.94
C TYR A 19 -16.25 -5.42 1.32
N GLU A 20 -15.97 -4.38 0.52
CA GLU A 20 -16.97 -3.71 -0.30
C GLU A 20 -16.51 -3.69 -1.76
N GLU A 21 -17.36 -4.15 -2.69
CA GLU A 21 -17.08 -4.03 -4.12
C GLU A 21 -17.54 -2.68 -4.68
N LYS A 22 -16.68 -2.02 -5.44
CA LYS A 22 -16.94 -0.77 -6.16
C LYS A 22 -16.52 -0.90 -7.61
N ASP A 23 -16.98 0.03 -8.44
CA ASP A 23 -16.62 0.10 -9.87
C ASP A 23 -15.10 0.17 -10.12
N PHE A 24 -14.34 0.69 -9.15
CA PHE A 24 -12.89 0.86 -9.25
C PHE A 24 -12.08 -0.24 -8.56
N GLY A 25 -12.71 -1.23 -7.91
CA GLY A 25 -12.03 -2.31 -7.21
C GLY A 25 -12.73 -2.77 -5.94
N ILE A 26 -12.05 -3.65 -5.20
CA ILE A 26 -12.52 -4.20 -3.92
C ILE A 26 -11.84 -3.46 -2.78
N LEU A 27 -12.62 -2.93 -1.84
CA LEU A 27 -12.14 -2.22 -0.66
C LEU A 27 -12.11 -3.18 0.51
N ILE A 28 -10.96 -3.25 1.18
CA ILE A 28 -10.77 -4.06 2.37
C ILE A 28 -10.33 -3.14 3.51
N PRO A 29 -11.16 -2.89 4.52
CA PRO A 29 -10.75 -2.18 5.72
C PRO A 29 -9.81 -3.05 6.56
N PHE A 30 -8.67 -2.49 6.92
CA PHE A 30 -7.77 -3.01 7.94
C PHE A 30 -7.87 -2.09 9.14
N ALA A 31 -8.31 -2.66 10.27
CA ALA A 31 -8.24 -1.98 11.55
C ALA A 31 -6.97 -2.44 12.24
N GLY A 32 -6.08 -1.51 12.57
CA GLY A 32 -4.91 -1.86 13.36
C GLY A 32 -5.12 -1.66 14.85
N GLU A 33 -4.07 -1.86 15.63
CA GLU A 33 -4.15 -1.78 17.09
C GLU A 33 -4.12 -0.33 17.59
N GLU A 34 -3.53 0.61 16.83
CA GLU A 34 -3.50 2.04 17.14
C GLU A 34 -4.39 2.87 16.19
N ALA A 35 -4.83 4.06 16.64
CA ALA A 35 -5.74 4.94 15.88
C ALA A 35 -5.19 5.44 14.53
N TYR A 36 -3.90 5.25 14.26
CA TYR A 36 -3.24 5.59 13.00
C TYR A 36 -3.05 4.37 12.08
N ASP A 37 -3.43 3.18 12.55
CA ASP A 37 -3.24 1.92 11.82
C ASP A 37 -4.49 1.50 11.05
N ASP A 38 -5.56 2.31 11.08
CA ASP A 38 -6.75 2.09 10.29
C ASP A 38 -6.52 2.57 8.85
N TYR A 39 -6.54 1.65 7.90
CA TYR A 39 -6.41 1.96 6.48
C TYR A 39 -7.27 1.04 5.61
N ILE A 40 -7.49 1.46 4.36
CA ILE A 40 -8.22 0.66 3.38
C ILE A 40 -7.24 0.21 2.31
N ILE A 41 -7.28 -1.07 1.96
CA ILE A 41 -6.63 -1.58 0.76
C ILE A 41 -7.68 -1.64 -0.36
N ILE A 42 -7.37 -1.01 -1.48
CA ILE A 42 -8.10 -1.11 -2.73
C ILE A 42 -7.38 -2.12 -3.62
N ILE A 43 -8.06 -3.21 -3.96
CA ILE A 43 -7.58 -4.22 -4.90
C ILE A 43 -8.21 -3.94 -6.26
N GLN A 44 -7.39 -3.58 -7.24
CA GLN A 44 -7.81 -3.28 -8.61
C GLN A 44 -7.32 -4.35 -9.57
N LEU A 45 -8.26 -4.97 -10.28
CA LEU A 45 -7.96 -5.93 -11.34
C LEU A 45 -7.88 -5.19 -12.68
N GLU A 46 -6.68 -4.88 -13.13
CA GLU A 46 -6.40 -4.19 -14.40
C GLU A 46 -5.49 -5.09 -15.26
N GLU A 47 -6.03 -6.16 -15.85
CA GLU A 47 -5.20 -7.09 -16.67
C GLU A 47 -4.35 -6.32 -17.70
N PRO A 48 -3.01 -6.53 -17.75
CA PRO A 48 -2.26 -7.66 -17.21
C PRO A 48 -1.65 -7.45 -15.80
N TRP A 49 -2.25 -6.58 -14.99
CA TRP A 49 -1.80 -6.25 -13.65
C TRP A 49 -2.87 -6.50 -12.58
N LEU A 50 -2.40 -6.81 -11.38
CA LEU A 50 -3.17 -6.73 -10.14
C LEU A 50 -2.52 -5.63 -9.30
N ARG A 51 -3.28 -4.58 -8.98
CA ARG A 51 -2.80 -3.47 -8.17
C ARG A 51 -3.40 -3.56 -6.78
N PHE A 52 -2.55 -3.46 -5.77
CA PHE A 52 -2.95 -3.15 -4.40
C PHE A 52 -2.62 -1.69 -4.13
N TYR A 53 -3.58 -0.95 -3.61
CA TYR A 53 -3.44 0.48 -3.39
C TYR A 53 -4.00 0.89 -2.03
N ILE A 54 -3.20 1.60 -1.24
CA ILE A 54 -3.64 2.21 0.02
C ILE A 54 -3.67 3.72 -0.19
N PRO A 55 -4.86 4.33 -0.32
CA PRO A 55 -4.99 5.76 -0.57
C PRO A 55 -4.69 6.58 0.67
N ALA A 56 -4.10 7.76 0.45
CA ALA A 56 -4.03 8.85 1.44
C ALA A 56 -3.56 8.40 2.85
N ILE A 57 -2.57 7.51 2.92
CA ILE A 57 -1.94 7.07 4.17
C ILE A 57 -1.35 8.23 4.98
N ALA A 58 -1.15 9.39 4.35
CA ALA A 58 -0.80 10.63 5.03
C ALA A 58 -1.20 11.86 4.21
N PRO A 59 -1.32 13.05 4.84
CA PRO A 59 -1.57 14.31 4.15
C PRO A 59 -0.52 14.63 3.11
N ARG A 60 -0.88 15.51 2.17
CA ARG A 60 0.03 15.96 1.11
C ARG A 60 1.32 16.54 1.72
N PRO A 61 2.51 16.07 1.29
CA PRO A 61 3.78 16.55 1.79
C PRO A 61 4.12 17.94 1.22
N ASP A 62 4.88 18.72 1.99
CA ASP A 62 5.57 19.90 1.46
C ASP A 62 6.78 19.50 0.59
N ALA A 63 7.44 20.49 -0.02
CA ALA A 63 8.57 20.23 -0.92
C ALA A 63 9.76 19.51 -0.22
N THR A 64 10.04 19.84 1.04
CA THR A 64 11.10 19.20 1.82
C THR A 64 10.77 17.73 2.08
N ARG A 65 9.52 17.46 2.45
CA ARG A 65 9.04 16.12 2.73
C ARG A 65 8.93 15.27 1.47
N CYS A 66 8.63 15.85 0.31
CA CYS A 66 8.74 15.16 -0.98
C CYS A 66 10.15 14.61 -1.21
N LEU A 67 11.21 15.38 -0.92
CA LEU A 67 12.59 14.91 -1.08
C LEU A 67 12.90 13.73 -0.14
N GLN A 68 12.43 13.78 1.10
CA GLN A 68 12.58 12.66 2.04
C GLN A 68 11.84 11.41 1.56
N LEU A 69 10.63 11.55 1.02
CA LEU A 69 9.86 10.43 0.47
C LEU A 69 10.55 9.81 -0.74
N MET A 70 11.18 10.61 -1.60
CA MET A 70 11.99 10.12 -2.71
C MET A 70 13.17 9.27 -2.23
N GLN A 71 13.82 9.64 -1.11
CA GLN A 71 14.90 8.84 -0.53
C GLN A 71 14.41 7.51 0.07
N VAL A 72 13.19 7.50 0.60
CA VAL A 72 12.57 6.29 1.14
C VAL A 72 12.10 5.36 0.02
N GLN A 73 11.62 5.91 -1.10
CA GLN A 73 11.11 5.16 -2.26
C GLN A 73 12.08 4.09 -2.75
N ASP A 74 13.39 4.39 -2.80
CA ASP A 74 14.41 3.43 -3.25
C ASP A 74 14.54 2.21 -2.32
N ARG A 75 14.05 2.31 -1.08
CA ARG A 75 14.09 1.25 -0.08
C ARG A 75 12.84 0.37 -0.08
N LEU A 76 11.77 0.75 -0.77
CA LEU A 76 10.44 0.12 -0.68
C LEU A 76 10.26 -1.19 -1.48
N ARG A 77 11.32 -1.78 -2.02
CA ARG A 77 11.39 -3.13 -2.63
C ARG A 77 10.07 -3.66 -3.24
N GLY A 78 9.54 -2.95 -4.25
CA GLY A 78 8.34 -3.37 -5.00
C GLY A 78 7.11 -2.51 -4.73
N ALA A 79 7.01 -1.89 -3.55
CA ALA A 79 6.00 -0.87 -3.27
C ALA A 79 6.46 0.51 -3.77
N ARG A 80 5.49 1.37 -4.11
CA ARG A 80 5.72 2.73 -4.60
C ARG A 80 4.83 3.71 -3.87
N LEU A 81 5.44 4.81 -3.44
CA LEU A 81 4.76 5.99 -2.97
C LEU A 81 4.26 6.78 -4.18
N ILE A 82 2.98 7.14 -4.13
CA ILE A 82 2.39 8.10 -5.05
C ILE A 82 1.99 9.33 -4.25
N VAL A 83 2.12 10.50 -4.85
CA VAL A 83 1.66 11.76 -4.27
C VAL A 83 0.65 12.35 -5.24
N ASP A 84 -0.57 12.55 -4.76
CA ASP A 84 -1.65 13.15 -5.53
C ASP A 84 -2.27 14.34 -4.78
N ASN A 85 -3.43 14.81 -5.24
CA ASN A 85 -4.14 15.91 -4.58
C ASN A 85 -4.77 15.50 -3.25
N SER A 86 -4.95 14.21 -3.01
CA SER A 86 -5.57 13.62 -1.81
C SER A 86 -4.54 13.40 -0.70
N GLY A 87 -3.28 13.15 -1.07
CA GLY A 87 -2.18 13.00 -0.12
C GLY A 87 -1.09 12.07 -0.65
N ILE A 88 -0.56 11.26 0.26
CA ILE A 88 0.42 10.22 -0.04
C ILE A 88 -0.32 8.88 -0.09
N GLY A 89 -0.12 8.10 -1.15
CA GLY A 89 -0.63 6.74 -1.26
C GLY A 89 0.49 5.73 -1.44
N LEU A 90 0.20 4.46 -1.15
CA LEU A 90 1.12 3.35 -1.37
C LEU A 90 0.54 2.36 -2.37
N VAL A 91 1.31 2.01 -3.40
CA VAL A 91 0.91 1.13 -4.49
C VAL A 91 1.87 -0.06 -4.58
N TYR A 92 1.33 -1.26 -4.76
CA TYR A 92 2.09 -2.44 -5.17
C TYR A 92 1.42 -3.07 -6.39
N GLU A 93 2.19 -3.40 -7.43
CA GLU A 93 1.66 -3.99 -8.67
C GLU A 93 2.28 -5.35 -8.93
N LEU A 94 1.44 -6.32 -9.26
CA LEU A 94 1.83 -7.67 -9.67
C LEU A 94 1.48 -7.89 -11.14
N TYR A 95 2.42 -8.40 -11.92
CA TYR A 95 2.16 -8.83 -13.29
C TYR A 95 1.51 -10.22 -13.30
N VAL A 96 0.31 -10.34 -13.86
CA VAL A 96 -0.51 -11.57 -13.71
C VAL A 96 -0.63 -12.42 -14.97
N LYS A 97 -0.22 -11.88 -16.13
CA LYS A 97 -0.37 -12.57 -17.43
C LYS A 97 0.40 -13.89 -17.54
N ALA A 98 1.48 -14.05 -16.77
CA ALA A 98 2.29 -15.27 -16.75
C ALA A 98 1.69 -16.39 -15.88
N GLY A 99 0.54 -16.15 -15.26
CA GLY A 99 0.06 -16.92 -14.12
C GLY A 99 0.64 -16.32 -12.85
N LEU A 100 -0.25 -15.92 -11.94
CA LEU A 100 0.10 -15.47 -10.59
C LEU A 100 -0.16 -16.64 -9.64
N ALA A 101 0.85 -17.01 -8.85
CA ALA A 101 0.68 -18.00 -7.79
C ALA A 101 0.06 -17.33 -6.56
N TYR A 102 -0.72 -18.09 -5.79
CA TYR A 102 -1.40 -17.56 -4.61
C TYR A 102 -0.42 -17.04 -3.56
N GLU A 103 0.74 -17.69 -3.41
CA GLU A 103 1.81 -17.28 -2.51
C GLU A 103 2.42 -15.92 -2.90
N GLN A 104 2.43 -15.60 -4.21
CA GLN A 104 2.89 -14.29 -4.68
C GLN A 104 1.86 -13.19 -4.39
N PHE A 105 0.57 -13.53 -4.44
CA PHE A 105 -0.51 -12.65 -4.02
C PHE A 105 -0.40 -12.33 -2.53
N GLU A 106 -0.29 -13.36 -1.67
CA GLU A 106 -0.15 -13.18 -0.22
C GLU A 106 1.12 -12.41 0.14
N ALA A 107 2.26 -12.77 -0.44
CA ALA A 107 3.51 -12.08 -0.17
C ALA A 107 3.47 -10.59 -0.56
N ALA A 108 2.74 -10.23 -1.63
CA ALA A 108 2.57 -8.84 -2.03
C ALA A 108 1.68 -8.07 -1.05
N LEU A 109 0.61 -8.70 -0.56
CA LEU A 109 -0.27 -8.12 0.44
C LEU A 109 0.45 -7.92 1.78
N ASP A 110 1.21 -8.92 2.23
CA ASP A 110 2.05 -8.84 3.43
C ASP A 110 3.11 -7.75 3.31
N THR A 111 3.75 -7.64 2.14
CA THR A 111 4.74 -6.60 1.89
C THR A 111 4.11 -5.22 1.95
N LEU A 112 2.94 -5.02 1.34
CA LEU A 112 2.25 -3.74 1.32
C LEU A 112 1.80 -3.32 2.73
N THR A 113 1.14 -4.21 3.45
CA THR A 113 0.63 -3.97 4.82
C THR A 113 1.79 -3.70 5.79
N GLY A 114 2.83 -4.53 5.77
CA GLY A 114 4.04 -4.32 6.56
C GLY A 114 4.77 -3.02 6.23
N THR A 115 4.80 -2.64 4.94
CA THR A 115 5.37 -1.36 4.51
C THR A 115 4.58 -0.18 5.06
N VAL A 116 3.24 -0.22 5.03
CA VAL A 116 2.40 0.84 5.60
C VAL A 116 2.64 0.98 7.09
N SER A 117 2.60 -0.11 7.86
CA SER A 117 2.83 -0.06 9.31
C SER A 117 4.20 0.54 9.67
N LEU A 118 5.23 0.28 8.85
CA LEU A 118 6.54 0.89 9.05
C LEU A 118 6.57 2.37 8.65
N LEU A 119 5.84 2.77 7.60
CA LEU A 119 5.87 4.15 7.09
C LEU A 119 5.01 5.12 7.89
N LEU A 120 3.85 4.69 8.40
CA LEU A 120 2.88 5.53 9.09
C LEU A 120 3.55 6.40 10.19
N PRO A 121 4.37 5.86 11.11
CA PRO A 121 5.06 6.68 12.10
C PRO A 121 5.97 7.76 11.50
N TYR A 122 6.68 7.47 10.41
CA TYR A 122 7.54 8.47 9.74
C TYR A 122 6.74 9.56 9.01
N LEU A 123 5.54 9.21 8.53
CA LEU A 123 4.66 10.13 7.82
C LEU A 123 3.86 11.05 8.75
N PHE A 124 3.66 10.66 10.02
CA PHE A 124 2.92 11.45 11.00
C PHE A 124 3.77 12.03 12.13
N SER A 125 5.00 11.56 12.35
CA SER A 125 5.85 12.09 13.42
C SER A 125 6.37 13.52 13.13
N PRO A 126 6.22 14.46 14.09
CA PRO A 126 6.89 15.77 14.04
C PRO A 126 8.43 15.66 14.05
N ALA A 127 8.98 14.55 14.57
CA ALA A 127 10.42 14.33 14.69
C ALA A 127 11.12 14.04 13.35
N ALA A 128 10.36 13.75 12.28
CA ALA A 128 10.90 13.68 10.91
C ALA A 128 11.48 15.03 10.42
N GLN A 129 11.25 16.13 11.15
CA GLN A 129 11.89 17.43 10.95
C GLN A 129 13.39 17.45 11.28
N VAL A 130 13.92 16.47 12.03
CA VAL A 130 15.30 16.51 12.57
C VAL A 130 16.28 15.60 11.82
N ILE A 131 15.79 14.57 11.11
CA ILE A 131 16.65 13.55 10.45
C ILE A 131 17.11 13.99 9.04
N GLY A 132 17.14 15.30 8.78
CA GLY A 132 17.81 15.89 7.62
C GLY A 132 19.20 16.44 7.94
N ALA A 133 19.56 16.58 9.22
CA ALA A 133 20.81 17.20 9.65
C ALA A 133 21.91 16.18 10.00
N GLU A 134 21.56 14.93 10.36
CA GLU A 134 22.53 13.96 10.87
C GLU A 134 23.08 12.99 9.81
N TYR A 135 22.58 13.03 8.58
CA TYR A 135 23.05 12.19 7.46
C TYR A 135 23.79 12.97 6.36
N VAL A 136 24.14 14.24 6.63
CA VAL A 136 24.95 15.11 5.74
C VAL A 136 26.31 15.47 6.37
N GLY A 137 26.74 14.71 7.39
CA GLY A 137 28.06 14.82 8.03
C GLY A 137 29.01 13.71 7.61
#